data_AF-A0A3D5QDU0-F1
#
_entry.id   AF-A0A3D5QDU0-F1
#
_cell.length_a   1.000
_cell.length_b   1.000
_cell.length_c   1.000
_cell.angle_alpha   90.00
_cell.angle_beta   90.00
_cell.angle_gamma   90.00
#
_symmetry.space_group_name_H-M   'P 1'
#
loop_
_entity.id
_entity.type
_entity.pdbx_description
1 polymer ?
#
loop_
_entity_poly.entity_id
_entity_poly.type
_entity_poly.pdbx_seq_one_letter_code
_entity_poly.pdbx_strand_id
1 'polypeptide(L)'
;MKYSDSLEFEKFKEIADSEFTSLFAKEKLSSLHPVNNLRKIDEKQKLLGETLTIREILKIALPDDSGYHEFYYRLKDPYASFMVEDIGKFRDFHKDVSELKKTLIESDNVVSLRDILKNMFSLSGLIETIDKKVTYDCKVKDSATPELKKIRSSLKTTRQRLIDSLNKLMFGRNSDKFVQEQVIKEIKGRFVIPVKSNFRQYFSGVVYSSSNTGQTLYVEPTAVIDLNNDFENLKSRESDEVYKILRMLLDAIKSHIYEVTTTVNAYTDFAYYFEMAKFYKNKMYTFPEFGEDVISDSVHHPLIYLLKGDESVPIDFELRDDNDLAVITGPNTGGKTAALKSAGLNCIISKCGLPVFGKALKMTDFHSVFADIGDKQSLILDLST
;
A
#
# COMPACT_ATOMS: atom_id res chain seq x y z
N MET A 1 -10.43 -25.97 -9.50
CA MET A 1 -10.14 -27.30 -8.94
C MET A 1 -10.81 -27.41 -7.58
N LYS A 2 -11.39 -28.57 -7.21
CA LYS A 2 -11.80 -28.82 -5.82
C LYS A 2 -10.65 -29.52 -5.08
N TYR A 3 -10.38 -29.09 -3.86
CA TYR A 3 -9.42 -29.72 -2.96
C TYR A 3 -9.94 -29.69 -1.52
N SER A 4 -9.42 -30.56 -0.67
CA SER A 4 -9.82 -30.66 0.74
C SER A 4 -9.10 -29.63 1.61
N ASP A 5 -9.83 -28.97 2.51
CA ASP A 5 -9.26 -28.08 3.54
C ASP A 5 -8.26 -28.79 4.45
N SER A 6 -8.38 -30.12 4.57
CA SER A 6 -7.47 -30.95 5.37
C SER A 6 -6.02 -30.96 4.86
N LEU A 7 -5.75 -30.43 3.66
CA LEU A 7 -4.42 -30.30 3.08
C LEU A 7 -3.72 -28.98 3.46
N GLU A 8 -4.38 -28.12 4.23
CA GLU A 8 -3.76 -26.96 4.89
C GLU A 8 -3.15 -25.92 3.93
N PHE A 9 -3.70 -25.79 2.71
CA PHE A 9 -3.23 -24.81 1.70
C PHE A 9 -3.35 -23.35 2.17
N GLU A 10 -4.39 -23.02 2.95
CA GLU A 10 -4.52 -21.67 3.52
C GLU A 10 -3.32 -21.30 4.41
N LYS A 11 -2.76 -22.26 5.17
CA LYS A 11 -1.57 -22.01 6.01
C LYS A 11 -0.33 -21.71 5.18
N PHE A 12 -0.21 -22.31 3.99
CA PHE A 12 0.88 -21.97 3.08
C PHE A 12 0.77 -20.50 2.65
N LYS A 13 -0.44 -20.05 2.33
CA LYS A 13 -0.70 -18.64 1.98
C LYS A 13 -0.44 -17.70 3.17
N GLU A 14 -0.84 -18.08 4.38
CA GLU A 14 -0.57 -17.30 5.60
C GLU A 14 0.94 -17.11 5.86
N ILE A 15 1.74 -18.18 5.73
CA ILE A 15 3.19 -18.09 5.89
C ILE A 15 3.78 -17.16 4.82
N ALA A 16 3.37 -17.31 3.55
CA ALA A 16 3.83 -16.43 2.48
C ALA A 16 3.41 -14.96 2.69
N ASP A 17 2.17 -14.70 3.11
CA ASP A 17 1.65 -13.35 3.36
C ASP A 17 2.44 -12.62 4.45
N SER A 18 2.94 -13.36 5.45
CA SER A 18 3.77 -12.78 6.52
C SER A 18 5.10 -12.18 6.03
N GLU A 19 5.63 -12.63 4.89
CA GLU A 19 6.84 -12.09 4.27
C GLU A 19 6.58 -10.96 3.25
N PHE A 20 5.31 -10.76 2.88
CA PHE A 20 4.84 -9.81 1.88
C PHE A 20 4.74 -8.39 2.45
N THR A 21 5.13 -7.40 1.66
CA THR A 21 5.09 -5.97 2.02
C THR A 21 4.07 -5.18 1.21
N SER A 22 3.84 -5.55 -0.06
CA SER A 22 2.85 -4.90 -0.92
C SER A 22 1.43 -5.33 -0.56
N LEU A 23 0.54 -4.39 -0.29
CA LEU A 23 -0.87 -4.69 0.01
C LEU A 23 -1.59 -5.27 -1.22
N PHE A 24 -1.26 -4.81 -2.42
CA PHE A 24 -1.81 -5.39 -3.65
C PHE A 24 -1.35 -6.84 -3.87
N ALA A 25 -0.08 -7.14 -3.61
CA ALA A 25 0.45 -8.50 -3.70
C ALA A 25 -0.23 -9.46 -2.70
N LYS A 26 -0.50 -8.99 -1.47
CA LYS A 26 -1.25 -9.73 -0.46
C LYS A 26 -2.67 -10.07 -0.90
N GLU A 27 -3.39 -9.10 -1.49
CA GLU A 27 -4.72 -9.36 -2.06
C GLU A 27 -4.66 -10.43 -3.15
N LYS A 28 -3.66 -10.36 -4.04
CA LYS A 28 -3.46 -11.36 -5.08
C LYS A 28 -3.18 -12.74 -4.49
N LEU A 29 -2.32 -12.84 -3.49
CA LEU A 29 -1.99 -14.09 -2.78
C LEU A 29 -3.24 -14.67 -2.10
N SER A 30 -4.05 -13.85 -1.44
CA SER A 30 -5.29 -14.30 -0.78
C SER A 30 -6.25 -14.98 -1.76
N SER A 31 -6.33 -14.45 -2.99
CA SER A 31 -7.15 -14.96 -4.09
C SER A 31 -6.53 -16.15 -4.86
N LEU A 32 -5.32 -16.58 -4.48
CA LEU A 32 -4.60 -17.66 -5.14
C LEU A 32 -5.40 -18.96 -5.05
N HIS A 33 -5.62 -19.57 -6.21
CA HIS A 33 -6.33 -20.84 -6.32
C HIS A 33 -5.74 -21.71 -7.44
N PRO A 34 -5.90 -23.05 -7.36
CA PRO A 34 -5.42 -23.96 -8.38
C PRO A 34 -6.21 -23.83 -9.69
N VAL A 35 -5.51 -23.93 -10.82
CA VAL A 35 -6.07 -23.76 -12.17
C VAL A 35 -6.01 -25.08 -12.95
N ASN A 36 -7.11 -25.47 -13.60
CA ASN A 36 -7.17 -26.68 -14.44
C ASN A 36 -6.80 -26.38 -15.90
N ASN A 37 -5.69 -25.69 -16.13
CA ASN A 37 -5.23 -25.35 -17.47
C ASN A 37 -3.69 -25.31 -17.49
N LEU A 38 -3.08 -26.32 -18.11
CA LEU A 38 -1.62 -26.47 -18.15
C LEU A 38 -0.91 -25.30 -18.83
N ARG A 39 -1.51 -24.68 -19.86
CA ARG A 39 -0.93 -23.50 -20.52
C ARG A 39 -0.84 -22.32 -19.55
N LYS A 40 -1.90 -22.07 -18.78
CA LYS A 40 -1.90 -21.01 -17.75
C LYS A 40 -0.91 -21.31 -16.62
N ILE A 41 -0.72 -22.58 -16.27
CA ILE A 41 0.27 -22.99 -15.27
C ILE A 41 1.68 -22.70 -15.80
N ASP A 42 2.00 -23.13 -17.02
CA ASP A 42 3.27 -22.86 -17.70
C ASP A 42 3.56 -21.35 -17.82
N GLU A 43 2.56 -20.54 -18.20
CA GLU A 43 2.67 -19.08 -18.23
C GLU A 43 3.05 -18.50 -16.85
N LYS A 44 2.39 -18.96 -15.77
CA LYS A 44 2.71 -18.54 -14.40
C LYS A 44 4.11 -18.96 -13.96
N GLN A 45 4.52 -20.18 -14.29
CA GLN A 45 5.86 -20.68 -13.97
C GLN A 45 6.94 -19.86 -14.71
N LYS A 46 6.72 -19.52 -15.98
CA LYS A 46 7.61 -18.64 -16.76
C LYS A 46 7.72 -17.25 -16.13
N LEU A 47 6.59 -16.64 -15.76
CA LEU A 47 6.58 -15.31 -15.11
C LEU A 47 7.35 -15.33 -13.78
N LEU A 48 7.12 -16.33 -12.93
CA LEU A 48 7.82 -16.43 -11.64
C LEU A 48 9.30 -16.78 -11.82
N GLY A 49 9.65 -17.70 -12.72
CA GLY A 49 11.04 -18.08 -13.02
C GLY A 49 11.86 -16.90 -13.56
N GLU A 50 11.27 -16.11 -14.46
CA GLU A 50 11.87 -14.87 -14.95
C GLU A 50 12.04 -13.85 -13.81
N THR A 51 11.03 -13.71 -12.94
CA THR A 51 11.09 -12.78 -11.80
C THR A 51 12.16 -13.17 -10.78
N LEU A 52 12.35 -14.46 -10.52
CA LEU A 52 13.44 -14.99 -9.68
C LEU A 52 14.80 -14.56 -10.24
N THR A 53 15.01 -14.76 -11.55
CA THR A 53 16.25 -14.35 -12.25
C THR A 53 16.48 -12.84 -12.16
N ILE A 54 15.44 -12.04 -12.42
CA ILE A 54 15.52 -10.57 -12.35
C ILE A 54 15.92 -10.11 -10.95
N ARG A 55 15.37 -10.73 -9.90
CA ARG A 55 15.65 -10.36 -8.52
C ARG A 55 17.10 -10.64 -8.09
N GLU A 56 17.75 -11.60 -8.73
CA GLU A 56 19.17 -11.88 -8.50
C GLU A 56 20.08 -10.87 -9.19
N ILE A 57 19.71 -10.44 -10.39
CA ILE A 57 20.53 -9.57 -11.25
C ILE A 57 20.32 -8.09 -10.91
N LEU A 58 19.06 -7.68 -10.73
CA LEU A 58 18.68 -6.28 -10.56
C LEU A 58 18.39 -5.95 -9.09
N LYS A 59 18.99 -4.86 -8.61
CA LYS A 59 18.68 -4.29 -7.29
C LYS A 59 17.44 -3.41 -7.38
N ILE A 60 16.28 -4.05 -7.43
CA ILE A 60 14.98 -3.39 -7.49
C ILE A 60 14.28 -3.55 -6.14
N ALA A 61 13.55 -2.51 -5.74
CA ALA A 61 12.60 -2.55 -4.64
C ALA A 61 11.19 -2.25 -5.18
N LEU A 62 10.18 -2.83 -4.54
CA LEU A 62 8.80 -2.43 -4.82
C LEU A 62 8.55 -1.05 -4.21
N PRO A 63 7.75 -0.20 -4.88
CA PRO A 63 7.18 1.01 -4.28
C PRO A 63 6.42 0.66 -3.00
N ASP A 64 6.44 1.55 -2.01
CA ASP A 64 5.52 1.47 -0.87
C ASP A 64 4.12 1.83 -1.35
N ASP A 65 3.27 0.80 -1.47
CA ASP A 65 1.91 0.94 -1.98
C ASP A 65 0.86 1.16 -0.90
N SER A 66 1.25 1.16 0.39
CA SER A 66 0.31 1.17 1.51
C SER A 66 -0.61 2.40 1.51
N GLY A 67 -0.03 3.59 1.32
CA GLY A 67 -0.78 4.84 1.24
C GLY A 67 -1.65 4.94 -0.02
N TYR A 68 -1.18 4.40 -1.14
CA TYR A 68 -1.88 4.45 -2.41
C TYR A 68 -3.02 3.42 -2.50
N HIS A 69 -2.87 2.27 -1.87
CA HIS A 69 -3.87 1.21 -1.80
C HIS A 69 -5.20 1.74 -1.24
N GLU A 70 -5.16 2.40 -0.08
CA GLU A 70 -6.34 3.01 0.53
C GLU A 70 -6.98 4.07 -0.40
N PHE A 71 -6.15 4.92 -1.01
CA PHE A 71 -6.60 5.94 -1.96
C PHE A 71 -7.32 5.32 -3.17
N TYR A 72 -6.75 4.27 -3.77
CA TYR A 72 -7.28 3.62 -4.96
C TYR A 72 -8.67 3.03 -4.73
N TYR A 73 -8.89 2.40 -3.57
CA TYR A 73 -10.21 1.88 -3.21
C TYR A 73 -11.21 2.99 -2.87
N ARG A 74 -10.78 4.05 -2.18
CA ARG A 74 -11.61 5.25 -1.94
C ARG A 74 -12.01 5.95 -3.24
N LEU A 75 -11.18 5.90 -4.29
CA LEU A 75 -11.49 6.50 -5.60
C LEU A 75 -12.76 5.90 -6.25
N LYS A 76 -13.12 4.67 -5.89
CA LYS A 76 -14.33 3.97 -6.37
C LYS A 76 -15.59 4.40 -5.61
N ASP A 77 -15.45 5.01 -4.45
CA ASP A 77 -16.57 5.51 -3.65
C ASP A 77 -16.96 6.93 -4.07
N PRO A 78 -18.20 7.17 -4.55
CA PRO A 78 -18.66 8.50 -4.93
C PRO A 78 -18.77 9.48 -3.77
N TYR A 79 -18.82 9.00 -2.52
CA TYR A 79 -18.95 9.81 -1.31
C TYR A 79 -17.62 10.03 -0.58
N ALA A 80 -16.51 9.48 -1.09
CA ALA A 80 -15.20 9.67 -0.50
C ALA A 80 -14.78 11.15 -0.58
N SER A 81 -14.38 11.69 0.57
CA SER A 81 -13.64 12.95 0.64
C SER A 81 -12.15 12.67 0.40
N PHE A 82 -11.43 13.64 -0.16
CA PHE A 82 -9.99 13.53 -0.43
C PHE A 82 -9.26 14.76 0.10
N MET A 83 -7.98 14.58 0.39
CA MET A 83 -7.07 15.64 0.79
C MET A 83 -5.95 15.82 -0.25
N VAL A 84 -5.10 16.84 -0.08
CA VAL A 84 -4.00 17.09 -1.03
C VAL A 84 -2.94 15.99 -0.94
N GLU A 85 -2.77 15.42 0.25
CA GLU A 85 -1.92 14.28 0.54
C GLU A 85 -2.31 13.05 -0.27
N ASP A 86 -3.60 12.84 -0.51
CA ASP A 86 -4.12 11.75 -1.33
C ASP A 86 -3.65 11.88 -2.80
N ILE A 87 -3.63 13.11 -3.34
CA ILE A 87 -3.10 13.39 -4.68
C ILE A 87 -1.59 13.18 -4.74
N GLY A 88 -0.88 13.54 -3.66
CA GLY A 88 0.55 13.27 -3.51
C GLY A 88 0.86 11.78 -3.56
N LYS A 89 0.12 10.97 -2.80
CA LYS A 89 0.22 9.49 -2.83
C LYS A 89 -0.01 8.92 -4.23
N PHE A 90 -1.03 9.41 -4.95
CA PHE A 90 -1.24 9.04 -6.36
C PHE A 90 -0.03 9.36 -7.22
N ARG A 91 0.47 10.60 -7.15
CA ARG A 91 1.62 11.05 -7.95
C ARG A 91 2.85 10.20 -7.68
N ASP A 92 3.20 10.01 -6.40
CA ASP A 92 4.45 9.35 -6.01
C ASP A 92 4.41 7.87 -6.40
N PHE A 93 3.31 7.17 -6.13
CA PHE A 93 3.14 5.78 -6.57
C PHE A 93 3.28 5.60 -8.08
N HIS A 94 2.59 6.42 -8.90
CA HIS A 94 2.67 6.28 -10.36
C HIS A 94 4.04 6.70 -10.93
N LYS A 95 4.76 7.62 -10.28
CA LYS A 95 6.16 7.91 -10.63
C LYS A 95 7.06 6.71 -10.35
N ASP A 96 6.93 6.10 -9.17
CA ASP A 96 7.76 4.96 -8.77
C ASP A 96 7.48 3.73 -9.64
N VAL A 97 6.21 3.46 -9.97
CA VAL A 97 5.82 2.41 -10.93
C VAL A 97 6.38 2.68 -12.32
N SER A 98 6.38 3.94 -12.78
CA SER A 98 6.97 4.30 -14.07
C SER A 98 8.49 4.11 -14.09
N GLU A 99 9.20 4.42 -13.01
CA GLU A 99 10.65 4.22 -12.90
C GLU A 99 11.01 2.73 -12.80
N LEU A 100 10.23 1.97 -12.02
CA LEU A 100 10.30 0.51 -11.94
C LEU A 100 10.16 -0.12 -13.33
N LYS A 101 9.13 0.26 -14.07
CA LYS A 101 8.90 -0.21 -15.45
C LYS A 101 10.10 0.08 -16.34
N LYS A 102 10.64 1.31 -16.28
CA LYS A 102 11.77 1.72 -17.10
C LYS A 102 13.00 0.85 -16.82
N THR A 103 13.34 0.65 -15.55
CA THR A 103 14.48 -0.18 -15.14
C THR A 103 14.33 -1.63 -15.62
N LEU A 104 13.10 -2.18 -15.59
CA LEU A 104 12.83 -3.53 -16.04
C LEU A 104 12.92 -3.67 -17.57
N ILE A 105 12.35 -2.72 -18.33
CA ILE A 105 12.35 -2.80 -19.81
C ILE A 105 13.76 -2.66 -20.39
N GLU A 106 14.65 -1.93 -19.72
CA GLU A 106 16.06 -1.78 -20.13
C GLU A 106 16.88 -3.08 -19.97
N SER A 107 16.35 -4.10 -19.29
CA SER A 107 17.02 -5.39 -19.14
C SER A 107 16.61 -6.40 -20.21
N ASP A 108 17.61 -7.03 -20.84
CA ASP A 108 17.39 -8.09 -21.84
C ASP A 108 16.81 -9.38 -21.24
N ASN A 109 16.89 -9.56 -19.92
CA ASN A 109 16.36 -10.74 -19.21
C ASN A 109 14.84 -10.69 -19.00
N VAL A 110 14.19 -9.58 -19.36
CA VAL A 110 12.75 -9.40 -19.22
C VAL A 110 12.08 -9.75 -20.56
N VAL A 111 11.35 -10.86 -20.60
CA VAL A 111 10.71 -11.41 -21.81
C VAL A 111 9.21 -11.55 -21.58
N SER A 112 8.80 -12.48 -20.72
CA SER A 112 7.40 -12.80 -20.40
C SER A 112 6.75 -11.69 -19.58
N LEU A 113 7.49 -11.05 -18.67
CA LEU A 113 6.97 -9.94 -17.88
C LEU A 113 6.68 -8.69 -18.73
N ARG A 114 7.24 -8.59 -19.96
CA ARG A 114 6.98 -7.44 -20.83
C ARG A 114 5.49 -7.26 -21.11
N ASP A 115 4.71 -8.33 -21.17
CA ASP A 115 3.27 -8.24 -21.39
C ASP A 115 2.53 -7.62 -20.21
N ILE A 116 2.99 -7.88 -18.98
CA ILE A 116 2.49 -7.19 -17.78
C ILE A 116 2.95 -5.73 -17.80
N LEU A 117 4.23 -5.47 -18.08
CA LEU A 117 4.82 -4.12 -18.05
C LEU A 117 4.21 -3.18 -19.10
N LYS A 118 3.77 -3.68 -20.26
CA LYS A 118 3.06 -2.89 -21.29
C LYS A 118 1.84 -2.18 -20.72
N ASN A 119 1.14 -2.83 -19.79
CA ASN A 119 -0.09 -2.35 -19.16
C ASN A 119 0.16 -1.38 -17.99
N MET A 120 1.41 -1.15 -17.60
CA MET A 120 1.77 -0.08 -16.65
C MET A 120 1.93 1.24 -17.40
N PHE A 121 0.88 2.05 -17.46
CA PHE A 121 0.91 3.36 -18.10
C PHE A 121 1.69 4.38 -17.27
N SER A 122 2.49 5.23 -17.92
CA SER A 122 3.31 6.24 -17.22
C SER A 122 2.52 7.46 -16.74
N LEU A 123 1.33 7.72 -17.31
CA LEU A 123 0.46 8.85 -16.96
C LEU A 123 1.19 10.21 -16.93
N SER A 124 2.24 10.38 -17.75
CA SER A 124 3.17 11.51 -17.64
C SER A 124 2.49 12.89 -17.71
N GLY A 125 1.52 13.07 -18.61
CA GLY A 125 0.76 14.32 -18.72
C GLY A 125 -0.09 14.64 -17.48
N LEU A 126 -0.67 13.61 -16.85
CA LEU A 126 -1.44 13.77 -15.61
C LEU A 126 -0.51 14.08 -14.44
N ILE A 127 0.61 13.36 -14.33
CA ILE A 127 1.64 13.59 -13.30
C ILE A 127 2.21 15.01 -13.42
N GLU A 128 2.52 15.48 -14.63
CA GLU A 128 3.02 16.83 -14.86
C GLU A 128 1.96 17.89 -14.48
N THR A 129 0.69 17.61 -14.76
CA THR A 129 -0.42 18.48 -14.34
C THR A 129 -0.51 18.58 -12.82
N ILE A 130 -0.36 17.46 -12.11
CA ILE A 130 -0.31 17.42 -10.65
C ILE A 130 0.91 18.20 -10.15
N ASP A 131 2.11 17.94 -10.69
CA ASP A 131 3.35 18.61 -10.31
C ASP A 131 3.30 20.13 -10.51
N LYS A 132 2.58 20.64 -11.51
CA LYS A 132 2.37 22.08 -11.71
C LYS A 132 1.54 22.73 -10.59
N LYS A 133 0.72 21.95 -9.88
CA LYS A 133 -0.24 22.45 -8.88
C LYS A 133 0.11 22.06 -7.44
N VAL A 134 0.78 20.92 -7.23
CA VAL A 134 1.09 20.34 -5.93
C VAL A 134 2.60 20.24 -5.75
N THR A 135 3.10 20.62 -4.58
CA THR A 135 4.50 20.52 -4.18
C THR A 135 4.86 19.08 -3.81
N TYR A 136 6.16 18.81 -3.67
CA TYR A 136 6.63 17.50 -3.22
C TYR A 136 6.09 17.14 -1.83
N ASP A 137 6.01 18.11 -0.90
CA ASP A 137 5.45 17.95 0.46
C ASP A 137 3.91 17.94 0.50
N CYS A 138 3.26 17.58 -0.61
CA CYS A 138 1.80 17.43 -0.71
C CYS A 138 0.98 18.68 -0.34
N LYS A 139 1.47 19.87 -0.71
CA LYS A 139 0.73 21.13 -0.55
C LYS A 139 0.40 21.75 -1.89
N VAL A 140 -0.71 22.47 -1.98
CA VAL A 140 -1.02 23.24 -3.18
C VAL A 140 -0.03 24.39 -3.32
N LYS A 141 0.61 24.51 -4.48
CA LYS A 141 1.55 25.59 -4.81
C LYS A 141 0.86 26.95 -4.82
N ASP A 142 1.54 28.00 -4.37
CA ASP A 142 1.04 29.37 -4.48
C ASP A 142 0.71 29.76 -5.93
N SER A 143 1.48 29.22 -6.87
CA SER A 143 1.30 29.42 -8.31
C SER A 143 0.30 28.46 -8.95
N ALA A 144 -0.42 27.65 -8.16
CA ALA A 144 -1.35 26.67 -8.71
C ALA A 144 -2.46 27.36 -9.53
N THR A 145 -2.99 28.49 -9.07
CA THR A 145 -3.86 29.34 -9.89
C THR A 145 -3.49 30.82 -9.70
N PRO A 146 -3.73 31.68 -10.71
CA PRO A 146 -3.57 33.12 -10.54
C PRO A 146 -4.45 33.69 -9.42
N GLU A 147 -5.63 33.09 -9.20
CA GLU A 147 -6.55 33.46 -8.12
C GLU A 147 -5.98 33.10 -6.75
N LEU A 148 -5.53 31.85 -6.55
CA LEU A 148 -4.90 31.43 -5.29
C LEU A 148 -3.68 32.30 -4.95
N LYS A 149 -2.84 32.61 -5.95
CA LYS A 149 -1.69 33.50 -5.77
C LYS A 149 -2.11 34.88 -5.26
N LYS A 150 -3.18 35.46 -5.82
CA LYS A 150 -3.74 36.75 -5.38
C LYS A 150 -4.26 36.64 -3.94
N ILE A 151 -5.04 35.61 -3.62
CA ILE A 151 -5.59 35.39 -2.27
C ILE A 151 -4.46 35.26 -1.24
N ARG A 152 -3.46 34.42 -1.48
CA ARG A 152 -2.31 34.24 -0.57
C ARG A 152 -1.47 35.50 -0.41
N SER A 153 -1.30 36.28 -1.48
CA SER A 153 -0.63 37.58 -1.41
C SER A 153 -1.42 38.55 -0.53
N SER A 154 -2.74 38.63 -0.72
CA SER A 154 -3.64 39.44 0.12
C SER A 154 -3.62 38.98 1.57
N LEU A 155 -3.65 37.67 1.85
CA LEU A 155 -3.52 37.12 3.20
C LEU A 155 -2.24 37.59 3.88
N LYS A 156 -1.09 37.49 3.19
CA LYS A 156 0.20 37.93 3.71
C LYS A 156 0.19 39.43 4.02
N THR A 157 -0.34 40.26 3.12
CA THR A 157 -0.42 41.72 3.32
C THR A 157 -1.38 42.08 4.46
N THR A 158 -2.57 41.49 4.51
CA THR A 158 -3.56 41.76 5.56
C THR A 158 -3.04 41.31 6.92
N ARG A 159 -2.39 40.14 7.00
CA ARG A 159 -1.72 39.65 8.21
C ARG A 159 -0.66 40.63 8.70
N GLN A 160 0.19 41.15 7.80
CA GLN A 160 1.20 42.14 8.18
C GLN A 160 0.56 43.42 8.72
N ARG A 161 -0.49 43.94 8.05
CA ARG A 161 -1.23 45.12 8.51
C ARG A 161 -1.89 44.90 9.88
N LEU A 162 -2.41 43.70 10.13
CA LEU A 162 -2.93 43.27 11.43
C LEU A 162 -1.85 43.35 12.51
N ILE A 163 -0.73 42.68 12.29
CA ILE A 163 0.40 42.64 13.21
C ILE A 163 0.92 44.05 13.48
N ASP A 164 1.09 44.89 12.45
CA ASP A 164 1.57 46.26 12.61
C ASP A 164 0.58 47.13 13.41
N SER A 165 -0.72 46.96 13.17
CA SER A 165 -1.77 47.70 13.90
C SER A 165 -1.85 47.27 15.36
N LEU A 166 -1.76 45.96 15.63
CA LEU A 166 -1.71 45.40 16.97
C LEU A 166 -0.44 45.84 17.72
N ASN A 167 0.72 45.82 17.07
CA ASN A 167 1.97 46.31 17.65
C ASN A 167 1.88 47.79 18.00
N LYS A 168 1.30 48.64 17.15
CA LYS A 168 1.09 50.07 17.48
C LYS A 168 0.25 50.26 18.75
N LEU A 169 -0.74 49.39 18.98
CA LEU A 169 -1.56 49.40 20.20
C LEU A 169 -0.81 48.83 21.41
N MET A 170 0.00 47.78 21.21
CA MET A 170 0.76 47.12 22.28
C MET A 170 2.00 47.88 22.75
N PHE A 171 2.60 48.69 21.88
CA PHE A 171 3.80 49.49 22.17
C PHE A 171 3.50 51.01 22.23
N GLY A 172 2.22 51.37 22.26
CA GLY A 172 1.77 52.75 22.42
C GLY A 172 2.05 53.32 23.81
N ARG A 173 1.97 54.64 23.96
CA ARG A 173 2.17 55.30 25.27
C ARG A 173 1.17 54.74 26.31
N ASN A 174 1.69 54.31 27.46
CA ASN A 174 0.97 53.68 28.59
C ASN A 174 0.54 52.20 28.40
N SER A 175 1.00 51.49 27.37
CA SER A 175 0.59 50.11 27.13
C SER A 175 1.00 49.11 28.22
N ASP A 176 2.16 49.30 28.87
CA ASP A 176 2.67 48.42 29.95
C ASP A 176 1.75 48.34 31.19
N LYS A 177 0.89 49.35 31.37
CA LYS A 177 -0.09 49.35 32.46
C LYS A 177 -1.21 48.33 32.22
N PHE A 178 -1.53 48.05 30.97
CA PHE A 178 -2.77 47.36 30.57
C PHE A 178 -2.50 46.02 29.87
N VAL A 179 -1.43 45.92 29.09
CA VAL A 179 -1.02 44.69 28.40
C VAL A 179 -0.31 43.77 29.40
N GLN A 180 -0.67 42.48 29.40
CA GLN A 180 -0.06 41.50 30.30
C GLN A 180 1.18 40.86 29.69
N GLU A 181 1.12 40.49 28.42
CA GLU A 181 2.22 39.92 27.65
C GLU A 181 2.35 40.69 26.34
N GLN A 182 3.56 41.14 25.99
CA GLN A 182 3.80 41.82 24.72
C GLN A 182 3.94 40.83 23.55
N VAL A 183 3.02 39.87 23.45
CA VAL A 183 2.93 38.90 22.37
C VAL A 183 1.51 38.88 21.80
N ILE A 184 1.38 39.07 20.49
CA ILE A 184 0.11 38.88 19.77
C ILE A 184 -0.24 37.39 19.80
N LYS A 185 -1.48 37.05 20.19
CA LYS A 185 -1.96 35.66 20.14
C LYS A 185 -3.03 35.49 19.07
N GLU A 186 -3.14 34.28 18.52
CA GLU A 186 -4.23 33.88 17.64
C GLU A 186 -5.19 32.99 18.44
N ILE A 187 -6.45 33.40 18.58
CA ILE A 187 -7.49 32.66 19.30
C ILE A 187 -8.67 32.45 18.37
N LYS A 188 -9.02 31.19 18.10
CA LYS A 188 -10.11 30.82 17.18
C LYS A 188 -9.97 31.52 15.80
N GLY A 189 -8.74 31.62 15.30
CA GLY A 189 -8.41 32.31 14.03
C GLY A 189 -8.27 33.84 14.12
N ARG A 190 -8.66 34.46 15.25
CA ARG A 190 -8.61 35.92 15.43
C ARG A 190 -7.31 36.35 16.10
N PHE A 191 -6.67 37.39 15.57
CA PHE A 191 -5.52 37.99 16.24
C PHE A 191 -5.99 38.92 17.35
N VAL A 192 -5.48 38.68 18.56
CA VAL A 192 -5.91 39.31 19.81
C VAL A 192 -4.72 39.74 20.65
N ILE A 193 -4.95 40.69 21.56
CA ILE A 193 -3.97 41.16 22.54
C ILE A 193 -4.37 40.64 23.93
N PRO A 194 -3.41 40.13 24.73
CA PRO A 194 -3.65 39.80 26.13
C PRO A 194 -3.63 41.06 27.01
N VAL A 195 -4.79 41.39 27.57
CA VAL A 195 -5.01 42.55 28.45
C VAL A 195 -5.30 42.08 29.87
N LYS A 196 -4.77 42.77 30.88
CA LYS A 196 -5.08 42.49 32.29
C LYS A 196 -6.56 42.74 32.56
N SER A 197 -7.23 41.79 33.20
CA SER A 197 -8.67 41.83 33.52
C SER A 197 -9.14 43.13 34.19
N ASN A 198 -8.34 43.67 35.12
CA ASN A 198 -8.62 44.91 35.85
C ASN A 198 -8.69 46.18 34.98
N PHE A 199 -8.26 46.09 33.72
CA PHE A 199 -8.18 47.22 32.80
C PHE A 199 -9.07 47.08 31.57
N ARG A 200 -10.05 46.15 31.60
CA ARG A 200 -11.04 45.94 30.53
C ARG A 200 -11.71 47.24 30.07
N GLN A 201 -12.07 48.12 31.00
CA GLN A 201 -12.77 49.38 30.72
C GLN A 201 -11.98 50.39 29.88
N TYR A 202 -10.65 50.24 29.80
CA TYR A 202 -9.79 51.12 29.00
C TYR A 202 -9.59 50.62 27.58
N PHE A 203 -10.15 49.45 27.23
CA PHE A 203 -9.92 48.82 25.94
C PHE A 203 -11.24 48.62 25.17
N SER A 204 -11.42 49.37 24.09
CA SER A 204 -12.57 49.21 23.19
C SER A 204 -12.34 48.02 22.26
N GLY A 205 -13.10 46.94 22.44
CA GLY A 205 -12.95 45.74 21.65
C GLY A 205 -13.83 44.58 22.11
N VAL A 206 -13.72 43.46 21.40
CA VAL A 206 -14.46 42.22 21.67
C VAL A 206 -13.59 41.25 22.47
N VAL A 207 -14.11 40.72 23.57
CA VAL A 207 -13.41 39.71 24.38
C VAL A 207 -13.76 38.32 23.85
N TYR A 208 -12.77 37.55 23.40
CA TYR A 208 -13.00 36.20 22.85
C TYR A 208 -12.82 35.08 23.88
N SER A 209 -11.92 35.27 24.84
CA SER A 209 -11.64 34.30 25.89
C SER A 209 -10.91 34.95 27.07
N SER A 210 -10.77 34.19 28.15
CA SER A 210 -9.98 34.56 29.34
C SER A 210 -9.00 33.44 29.67
N SER A 211 -7.95 33.74 30.42
CA SER A 211 -7.03 32.73 30.95
C SER A 211 -7.71 31.84 31.99
N ASN A 212 -7.18 30.64 32.24
CA ASN A 212 -7.69 29.74 33.29
C ASN A 212 -7.72 30.38 34.69
N THR A 213 -6.82 31.33 34.96
CA THR A 213 -6.76 32.09 36.21
C THR A 213 -7.69 33.30 36.22
N GLY A 214 -8.36 33.62 35.11
CA GLY A 214 -9.21 34.81 34.93
C GLY A 214 -8.46 36.14 34.87
N GLN A 215 -7.14 36.13 35.09
CA GLN A 215 -6.33 37.35 35.20
C GLN A 215 -6.08 38.04 33.86
N THR A 216 -6.06 37.29 32.75
CA THR A 216 -5.81 37.79 31.40
C THR A 216 -7.06 37.65 30.54
N LEU A 217 -7.46 38.73 29.86
CA LEU A 217 -8.50 38.75 28.85
C LEU A 217 -7.87 38.85 27.46
N TYR A 218 -8.34 38.04 26.52
CA TYR A 218 -7.90 38.09 25.14
C TYR A 218 -8.88 38.92 24.31
N VAL A 219 -8.43 40.11 23.91
CA VAL A 219 -9.29 41.14 23.34
C VAL A 219 -8.88 41.42 21.90
N GLU A 220 -9.87 41.47 21.00
CA GLU A 220 -9.75 42.03 19.66
C GLU A 220 -10.07 43.53 19.71
N PRO A 221 -9.08 44.40 19.50
CA PRO A 221 -9.32 45.85 19.49
C PRO A 221 -10.22 46.27 18.34
N THR A 222 -11.05 47.30 18.57
CA THR A 222 -11.96 47.84 17.54
C THR A 222 -11.21 48.23 16.24
N ALA A 223 -9.98 48.73 16.37
CA ALA A 223 -9.15 49.15 15.25
C ALA A 223 -8.73 48.03 14.28
N VAL A 224 -8.86 46.76 14.69
CA VAL A 224 -8.46 45.61 13.85
C VAL A 224 -9.60 44.64 13.56
N ILE A 225 -10.83 44.90 14.05
CA ILE A 225 -12.00 44.04 13.81
C ILE A 225 -12.19 43.82 12.30
N ASP A 226 -12.18 44.90 11.51
CA ASP A 226 -12.36 44.82 10.05
C ASP A 226 -11.22 44.04 9.38
N LEU A 227 -9.97 44.28 9.80
CA LEU A 227 -8.81 43.55 9.26
C LEU A 227 -8.84 42.05 9.60
N ASN A 228 -9.30 41.69 10.80
CA ASN A 228 -9.50 40.28 11.19
C ASN A 228 -10.65 39.64 10.42
N ASN A 229 -11.76 40.36 10.20
CA ASN A 229 -12.87 39.89 9.36
C ASN A 229 -12.40 39.65 7.93
N ASP A 230 -11.66 40.59 7.34
CA ASP A 230 -11.07 40.46 6.00
C ASP A 230 -10.09 39.30 5.93
N PHE A 231 -9.24 39.12 6.95
CA PHE A 231 -8.30 38.02 7.03
C PHE A 231 -9.00 36.66 7.07
N GLU A 232 -10.05 36.51 7.88
CA GLU A 232 -10.81 35.26 7.93
C GLU A 232 -11.62 35.00 6.66
N ASN A 233 -12.20 36.04 6.06
CA ASN A 233 -12.84 35.92 4.73
C ASN A 233 -11.83 35.44 3.67
N LEU A 234 -10.60 35.96 3.69
CA LEU A 234 -9.55 35.53 2.78
C LEU A 234 -9.09 34.09 3.05
N LYS A 235 -9.02 33.63 4.31
CA LYS A 235 -8.73 32.23 4.66
C LYS A 235 -9.82 31.28 4.17
N SER A 236 -11.09 31.67 4.32
CA SER A 236 -12.22 30.90 3.77
C SER A 236 -12.10 30.78 2.26
N ARG A 237 -11.85 31.90 1.56
CA ARG A 237 -11.66 31.92 0.10
C ARG A 237 -10.45 31.11 -0.36
N GLU A 238 -9.36 31.11 0.41
CA GLU A 238 -8.21 30.24 0.13
C GLU A 238 -8.61 28.77 0.19
N SER A 239 -9.35 28.39 1.23
CA SER A 239 -9.81 27.01 1.42
C SER A 239 -10.73 26.56 0.27
N ASP A 240 -11.66 27.43 -0.14
CA ASP A 240 -12.55 27.17 -1.28
C ASP A 240 -11.77 27.01 -2.59
N GLU A 241 -10.77 27.86 -2.82
CA GLU A 241 -9.94 27.80 -4.03
C GLU A 241 -9.05 26.55 -4.06
N VAL A 242 -8.47 26.17 -2.91
CA VAL A 242 -7.74 24.90 -2.76
C VAL A 242 -8.65 23.71 -3.05
N TYR A 243 -9.89 23.73 -2.56
CA TYR A 243 -10.87 22.68 -2.84
C TYR A 243 -11.23 22.57 -4.33
N LYS A 244 -11.40 23.70 -5.03
CA LYS A 244 -11.61 23.69 -6.49
C LYS A 244 -10.43 23.07 -7.24
N ILE A 245 -9.20 23.41 -6.85
CA ILE A 245 -7.98 22.82 -7.46
C ILE A 245 -7.94 21.33 -7.21
N LEU A 246 -8.23 20.89 -5.98
CA LEU A 246 -8.28 19.46 -5.65
C LEU A 246 -9.32 18.72 -6.49
N ARG A 247 -10.55 19.26 -6.60
CA ARG A 247 -11.61 18.68 -7.42
C ARG A 247 -11.20 18.56 -8.89
N MET A 248 -10.60 19.61 -9.44
CA MET A 248 -10.07 19.58 -10.82
C MET A 248 -9.02 18.46 -11.01
N LEU A 249 -8.12 18.26 -10.04
CA LEU A 249 -7.12 17.18 -10.12
C LEU A 249 -7.77 15.80 -9.98
N LEU A 250 -8.75 15.63 -9.11
CA LEU A 250 -9.52 14.39 -8.97
C LEU A 250 -10.30 14.06 -10.25
N ASP A 251 -10.94 15.05 -10.87
CA ASP A 251 -11.66 14.87 -12.13
C ASP A 251 -10.68 14.48 -13.26
N ALA A 252 -9.47 15.04 -13.27
CA ALA A 252 -8.42 14.64 -14.21
C ALA A 252 -7.95 13.19 -13.98
N ILE A 253 -7.78 12.75 -12.72
CA ILE A 253 -7.47 11.36 -12.37
C ILE A 253 -8.62 10.44 -12.82
N LYS A 254 -9.87 10.78 -12.51
CA LYS A 254 -11.05 9.99 -12.89
C LYS A 254 -11.23 9.90 -14.41
N SER A 255 -10.83 10.92 -15.15
CA SER A 255 -10.85 10.89 -16.62
C SER A 255 -9.87 9.86 -17.20
N HIS A 256 -8.85 9.43 -16.42
CA HIS A 256 -7.86 8.41 -16.78
C HIS A 256 -8.05 7.12 -15.97
N ILE A 257 -9.27 6.85 -15.48
CA ILE A 257 -9.52 5.73 -14.56
C ILE A 257 -9.21 4.37 -15.18
N TYR A 258 -9.36 4.25 -16.51
CA TYR A 258 -9.05 3.02 -17.24
C TYR A 258 -7.56 2.71 -17.17
N GLU A 259 -6.71 3.68 -17.51
CA GLU A 259 -5.26 3.56 -17.47
C GLU A 259 -4.78 3.36 -16.02
N VAL A 260 -5.34 4.10 -15.07
CA VAL A 260 -5.04 3.92 -13.63
C VAL A 260 -5.35 2.50 -13.18
N THR A 261 -6.54 1.99 -13.48
CA THR A 261 -6.95 0.63 -13.08
C THR A 261 -6.10 -0.43 -13.76
N THR A 262 -5.78 -0.23 -15.04
CA THR A 262 -4.95 -1.16 -15.81
C THR A 262 -3.52 -1.20 -15.27
N THR A 263 -2.96 -0.04 -14.93
CA THR A 263 -1.65 0.07 -14.26
C THR A 263 -1.67 -0.63 -12.90
N VAL A 264 -2.71 -0.41 -12.08
CA VAL A 264 -2.82 -1.05 -10.76
C VAL A 264 -2.92 -2.56 -10.88
N ASN A 265 -3.72 -3.08 -11.82
CA ASN A 265 -3.81 -4.53 -12.04
C ASN A 265 -2.47 -5.13 -12.51
N ALA A 266 -1.79 -4.47 -13.45
CA ALA A 266 -0.48 -4.90 -13.92
C ALA A 266 0.59 -4.85 -12.82
N TYR A 267 0.59 -3.77 -12.02
CA TYR A 267 1.43 -3.64 -10.83
C TYR A 267 1.14 -4.74 -9.82
N THR A 268 -0.13 -5.03 -9.55
CA THR A 268 -0.54 -6.09 -8.62
C THR A 268 0.01 -7.44 -9.05
N ASP A 269 -0.10 -7.78 -10.35
CA ASP A 269 0.44 -9.03 -10.88
C ASP A 269 1.97 -9.08 -10.77
N PHE A 270 2.66 -8.00 -11.15
CA PHE A 270 4.12 -7.91 -11.02
C PHE A 270 4.57 -8.01 -9.55
N ALA A 271 3.97 -7.22 -8.66
CA ALA A 271 4.29 -7.19 -7.24
C ALA A 271 4.10 -8.57 -6.60
N TYR A 272 3.02 -9.27 -6.95
CA TYR A 272 2.79 -10.66 -6.54
C TYR A 272 3.95 -11.59 -6.95
N TYR A 273 4.37 -11.58 -8.21
CA TYR A 273 5.50 -12.42 -8.63
C TYR A 273 6.81 -11.99 -7.99
N PHE A 274 7.01 -10.69 -7.80
CA PHE A 274 8.24 -10.15 -7.20
C PHE A 274 8.38 -10.51 -5.72
N GLU A 275 7.27 -10.52 -4.97
CA GLU A 275 7.23 -10.96 -3.57
C GLU A 275 7.19 -12.49 -3.45
N MET A 276 6.54 -13.21 -4.36
CA MET A 276 6.68 -14.68 -4.42
C MET A 276 8.15 -15.07 -4.69
N ALA A 277 8.83 -14.39 -5.60
CA ALA A 277 10.25 -14.61 -5.85
C ALA A 277 11.11 -14.29 -4.62
N LYS A 278 10.74 -13.29 -3.81
CA LYS A 278 11.35 -13.03 -2.50
C LYS A 278 11.14 -14.21 -1.56
N PHE A 279 9.91 -14.70 -1.49
CA PHE A 279 9.51 -15.78 -0.61
C PHE A 279 10.27 -17.08 -0.91
N TYR A 280 10.52 -17.41 -2.19
CA TYR A 280 11.33 -18.57 -2.55
C TYR A 280 12.85 -18.36 -2.49
N LYS A 281 13.30 -17.12 -2.24
CA LYS A 281 14.74 -16.82 -2.18
C LYS A 281 15.43 -17.62 -1.07
N ASN A 282 16.60 -18.16 -1.37
CA ASN A 282 17.43 -18.98 -0.48
C ASN A 282 16.75 -20.29 0.00
N LYS A 283 15.68 -20.72 -0.66
CA LYS A 283 15.00 -21.99 -0.39
C LYS A 283 15.33 -22.97 -1.51
N MET A 284 15.38 -24.27 -1.20
CA MET A 284 15.50 -25.30 -2.23
C MET A 284 14.14 -25.48 -2.90
N TYR A 285 14.04 -25.18 -4.19
CA TYR A 285 12.78 -25.27 -4.93
C TYR A 285 12.97 -25.78 -6.35
N THR A 286 11.88 -26.31 -6.92
CA THR A 286 11.83 -26.78 -8.31
C THR A 286 10.45 -26.50 -8.90
N PHE A 287 10.40 -26.17 -10.19
CA PHE A 287 9.13 -26.02 -10.89
C PHE A 287 8.61 -27.41 -11.28
N PRO A 288 7.36 -27.75 -10.95
CA PRO A 288 6.81 -29.06 -11.25
C PRO A 288 6.57 -29.22 -12.75
N GLU A 289 6.97 -30.36 -13.29
CA GLU A 289 6.73 -30.77 -14.67
C GLU A 289 5.44 -31.59 -14.77
N PHE A 290 4.61 -31.31 -15.77
CA PHE A 290 3.38 -32.06 -16.01
C PHE A 290 3.58 -33.11 -17.10
N GLY A 291 3.27 -34.37 -16.79
CA GLY A 291 3.40 -35.51 -17.70
C GLY A 291 2.37 -36.60 -17.39
N GLU A 292 2.71 -37.87 -17.66
CA GLU A 292 1.83 -39.01 -17.38
C GLU A 292 2.07 -39.59 -15.97
N ASP A 293 3.33 -39.64 -15.52
CA ASP A 293 3.72 -40.16 -14.20
C ASP A 293 3.63 -39.12 -13.07
N VAL A 294 3.58 -39.61 -11.83
CA VAL A 294 3.84 -38.83 -10.62
C VAL A 294 5.14 -39.29 -9.99
N ILE A 295 6.17 -38.44 -10.03
CA ILE A 295 7.52 -38.76 -9.56
C ILE A 295 8.04 -37.61 -8.71
N SER A 296 8.42 -37.92 -7.48
CA SER A 296 9.03 -36.99 -6.54
C SER A 296 10.46 -37.42 -6.26
N ASP A 297 11.41 -36.51 -6.48
CA ASP A 297 12.80 -36.62 -6.08
C ASP A 297 13.11 -35.52 -5.06
N SER A 298 13.33 -35.94 -3.83
CA SER A 298 13.67 -35.16 -2.67
C SER A 298 12.69 -34.00 -2.40
N VAL A 299 11.38 -34.22 -2.53
CA VAL A 299 10.36 -33.17 -2.31
C VAL A 299 9.86 -33.17 -0.87
N HIS A 300 9.89 -32.01 -0.24
CA HIS A 300 9.47 -31.83 1.13
C HIS A 300 7.96 -31.59 1.24
N HIS A 301 7.41 -31.85 2.43
CA HIS A 301 6.13 -31.29 2.80
C HIS A 301 6.28 -29.76 2.94
N PRO A 302 5.51 -28.93 2.20
CA PRO A 302 5.73 -27.49 2.14
C PRO A 302 5.73 -26.78 3.50
N LEU A 303 4.72 -27.03 4.34
CA LEU A 303 4.63 -26.39 5.65
C LEU A 303 5.75 -26.83 6.62
N ILE A 304 6.14 -28.11 6.58
CA ILE A 304 7.20 -28.62 7.45
C ILE A 304 8.54 -28.00 7.03
N TYR A 305 8.82 -27.92 5.72
CA TYR A 305 10.02 -27.26 5.20
C TYR A 305 10.06 -25.78 5.57
N LEU A 306 8.95 -25.05 5.42
CA LEU A 306 8.89 -23.64 5.78
C LEU A 306 9.11 -23.37 7.27
N LEU A 307 8.70 -24.29 8.15
CA LEU A 307 8.83 -24.15 9.60
C LEU A 307 10.16 -24.67 10.14
N LYS A 308 10.70 -25.75 9.57
CA LYS A 308 11.85 -26.50 10.10
C LYS A 308 13.10 -26.43 9.23
N GLY A 309 13.01 -25.88 8.01
CA GLY A 309 14.14 -25.80 7.08
C GLY A 309 14.78 -27.17 6.83
N ASP A 310 16.08 -27.27 7.09
CA ASP A 310 16.90 -28.45 6.83
C ASP A 310 16.54 -29.66 7.72
N GLU A 311 15.79 -29.49 8.82
CA GLU A 311 15.27 -30.61 9.61
C GLU A 311 14.06 -31.30 8.94
N SER A 312 13.52 -30.73 7.86
CA SER A 312 12.45 -31.33 7.09
C SER A 312 12.96 -32.54 6.30
N VAL A 313 12.31 -33.69 6.47
CA VAL A 313 12.66 -34.91 5.73
C VAL A 313 11.96 -34.90 4.37
N PRO A 314 12.71 -34.95 3.24
CA PRO A 314 12.10 -35.04 1.92
C PRO A 314 11.51 -36.43 1.65
N ILE A 315 10.59 -36.50 0.69
CA ILE A 315 9.84 -37.71 0.36
C ILE A 315 10.03 -38.02 -1.12
N ASP A 316 10.57 -39.21 -1.39
CA ASP A 316 10.62 -39.79 -2.72
C ASP A 316 9.41 -40.69 -2.92
N PHE A 317 8.73 -40.53 -4.04
CA PHE A 317 7.65 -41.44 -4.42
C PHE A 317 7.52 -41.50 -5.93
N GLU A 318 7.07 -42.65 -6.42
CA GLU A 318 6.95 -42.92 -7.84
C GLU A 318 5.65 -43.68 -8.09
N LEU A 319 4.79 -43.12 -8.93
CA LEU A 319 3.58 -43.73 -9.44
C LEU A 319 3.59 -43.53 -10.96
N ARG A 320 3.76 -44.63 -11.70
CA ARG A 320 3.82 -44.63 -13.16
C ARG A 320 2.42 -44.81 -13.74
N ASP A 321 2.24 -44.42 -15.01
CA ASP A 321 0.95 -44.49 -15.72
C ASP A 321 0.35 -45.91 -15.78
N ASP A 322 1.16 -46.96 -15.63
CA ASP A 322 0.71 -48.35 -15.56
C ASP A 322 0.20 -48.76 -14.16
N ASN A 323 0.24 -47.86 -13.17
CA ASN A 323 -0.11 -48.12 -11.77
C ASN A 323 -1.06 -47.03 -11.22
N ASP A 324 -2.30 -47.41 -10.94
CA ASP A 324 -3.31 -46.48 -10.40
C ASP A 324 -3.38 -46.43 -8.86
N LEU A 325 -2.63 -47.30 -8.16
CA LEU A 325 -2.74 -47.49 -6.72
C LEU A 325 -1.38 -47.61 -6.04
N ALA A 326 -1.11 -46.70 -5.09
CA ALA A 326 -0.01 -46.82 -4.14
C ALA A 326 -0.56 -47.14 -2.74
N VAL A 327 0.05 -48.11 -2.05
CA VAL A 327 -0.30 -48.49 -0.67
C VAL A 327 0.86 -48.17 0.26
N ILE A 328 0.64 -47.25 1.20
CA ILE A 328 1.64 -46.90 2.22
C ILE A 328 1.33 -47.66 3.51
N THR A 329 2.25 -48.54 3.93
CA THR A 329 2.15 -49.31 5.17
C THR A 329 3.22 -48.88 6.18
N GLY A 330 2.99 -49.15 7.47
CA GLY A 330 3.92 -48.77 8.55
C GLY A 330 3.21 -48.42 9.86
N PRO A 331 3.95 -48.19 10.96
CA PRO A 331 3.38 -47.77 12.24
C PRO A 331 2.74 -46.37 12.12
N ASN A 332 1.78 -46.04 13.00
CA ASN A 332 1.03 -44.78 12.92
C ASN A 332 1.90 -43.53 13.07
N THR A 333 2.96 -43.60 13.87
CA THR A 333 3.96 -42.53 14.03
C THR A 333 4.99 -42.47 12.89
N GLY A 334 4.90 -43.34 11.88
CA GLY A 334 5.85 -43.46 10.78
C GLY A 334 5.68 -42.45 9.65
N GLY A 335 4.99 -41.32 9.87
CA GLY A 335 4.88 -40.25 8.87
C GLY A 335 3.94 -40.52 7.70
N LYS A 336 3.12 -41.58 7.73
CA LYS A 336 2.16 -41.93 6.64
C LYS A 336 1.22 -40.77 6.29
N THR A 337 0.61 -40.17 7.32
CA THR A 337 -0.28 -39.02 7.15
C THR A 337 0.46 -37.80 6.58
N ALA A 338 1.71 -37.59 7.03
CA ALA A 338 2.55 -36.52 6.51
C ALA A 338 2.92 -36.74 5.04
N ALA A 339 3.18 -37.98 4.62
CA ALA A 339 3.42 -38.32 3.22
C ALA A 339 2.21 -38.05 2.33
N LEU A 340 1.00 -38.46 2.75
CA LEU A 340 -0.23 -38.19 1.99
C LEU A 340 -0.56 -36.70 1.92
N LYS A 341 -0.42 -35.96 3.04
CA LYS A 341 -0.58 -34.50 3.05
C LYS A 341 0.48 -33.79 2.20
N SER A 342 1.73 -34.27 2.20
CA SER A 342 2.80 -33.75 1.35
C SER A 342 2.45 -33.89 -0.13
N ALA A 343 2.03 -35.07 -0.57
CA ALA A 343 1.62 -35.30 -1.96
C ALA A 343 0.44 -34.39 -2.34
N GLY A 344 -0.62 -34.35 -1.51
CA GLY A 344 -1.80 -33.53 -1.77
C GLY A 344 -1.52 -32.02 -1.82
N LEU A 345 -0.73 -31.50 -0.88
CA LEU A 345 -0.41 -30.06 -0.83
C LEU A 345 0.53 -29.65 -1.95
N ASN A 346 1.57 -30.44 -2.25
CA ASN A 346 2.43 -30.19 -3.40
C ASN A 346 1.62 -30.22 -4.71
N CYS A 347 0.65 -31.13 -4.84
CA CYS A 347 -0.26 -31.13 -5.98
C CYS A 347 -1.03 -29.80 -6.16
N ILE A 348 -1.54 -29.24 -5.07
CA ILE A 348 -2.27 -27.96 -5.08
C ILE A 348 -1.34 -26.81 -5.47
N ILE A 349 -0.16 -26.71 -4.85
CA ILE A 349 0.84 -25.67 -5.13
C ILE A 349 1.27 -25.71 -6.60
N SER A 350 1.53 -26.90 -7.15
CA SER A 350 1.87 -27.08 -8.56
C SER A 350 0.77 -26.58 -9.49
N LYS A 351 -0.51 -26.85 -9.17
CA LYS A 351 -1.66 -26.33 -9.94
C LYS A 351 -1.89 -24.83 -9.78
N CYS A 352 -1.29 -24.20 -8.79
CA CYS A 352 -1.22 -22.74 -8.69
C CYS A 352 -0.17 -22.13 -9.63
N GLY A 353 0.72 -22.93 -10.21
CA GLY A 353 1.87 -22.50 -11.00
C GLY A 353 3.07 -22.05 -10.16
N LEU A 354 3.13 -22.51 -8.92
CA LEU A 354 4.21 -22.21 -7.99
C LEU A 354 5.21 -23.37 -7.93
N PRO A 355 6.49 -23.10 -7.60
CA PRO A 355 7.47 -24.14 -7.38
C PRO A 355 7.20 -24.86 -6.05
N VAL A 356 7.60 -26.12 -5.99
CA VAL A 356 7.58 -26.93 -4.77
C VAL A 356 8.96 -26.95 -4.12
N PHE A 357 9.03 -27.32 -2.85
CA PHE A 357 10.30 -27.40 -2.14
C PHE A 357 10.94 -28.76 -2.34
N GLY A 358 12.08 -28.82 -3.02
CA GLY A 358 12.75 -30.08 -3.34
C GLY A 358 13.56 -30.04 -4.62
N LYS A 359 14.00 -31.22 -5.09
CA LYS A 359 14.90 -31.36 -6.24
C LYS A 359 14.15 -31.47 -7.56
N ALA A 360 13.20 -32.40 -7.67
CA ALA A 360 12.36 -32.53 -8.86
C ALA A 360 10.96 -33.08 -8.52
N LEU A 361 9.94 -32.58 -9.23
CA LEU A 361 8.58 -33.10 -9.13
C LEU A 361 7.97 -33.19 -10.54
N LYS A 362 7.62 -34.41 -10.95
CA LYS A 362 6.78 -34.69 -12.12
C LYS A 362 5.39 -35.09 -11.63
N MET A 363 4.35 -34.60 -12.27
CA MET A 363 2.98 -34.89 -11.89
C MET A 363 2.07 -35.09 -13.09
N THR A 364 1.08 -35.96 -12.94
CA THR A 364 0.00 -36.09 -13.89
C THR A 364 -0.96 -34.89 -13.87
N ASP A 365 -1.67 -34.64 -14.97
CA ASP A 365 -2.72 -33.61 -15.01
C ASP A 365 -4.01 -34.13 -14.34
N PHE A 366 -4.20 -33.80 -13.06
CA PHE A 366 -5.45 -34.11 -12.33
C PHE A 366 -6.41 -32.92 -12.29
N HIS A 367 -7.71 -33.24 -12.22
CA HIS A 367 -8.79 -32.26 -12.13
C HIS A 367 -9.25 -31.93 -10.71
N SER A 368 -8.97 -32.80 -9.74
CA SER A 368 -9.41 -32.68 -8.35
C SER A 368 -8.49 -33.48 -7.43
N VAL A 369 -8.34 -33.03 -6.19
CA VAL A 369 -7.62 -33.76 -5.12
C VAL A 369 -8.60 -34.00 -4.00
N PHE A 370 -8.89 -35.28 -3.72
CA PHE A 370 -9.74 -35.69 -2.62
C PHE A 370 -8.87 -36.23 -1.50
N ALA A 371 -9.16 -35.82 -0.27
CA ALA A 371 -8.45 -36.32 0.90
C ALA A 371 -9.48 -36.64 1.99
N ASP A 372 -9.52 -37.91 2.38
CA ASP A 372 -10.23 -38.38 3.57
C ASP A 372 -9.18 -38.74 4.62
N ILE A 373 -8.82 -37.76 5.44
CA ILE A 373 -7.79 -37.88 6.47
C ILE A 373 -8.52 -37.76 7.80
N GLY A 374 -8.64 -38.88 8.51
CA GLY A 374 -9.45 -39.01 9.74
C GLY A 374 -9.02 -38.11 10.90
N ASP A 375 -7.84 -37.50 10.84
CA ASP A 375 -7.37 -36.51 11.81
C ASP A 375 -7.50 -35.09 11.26
N LYS A 376 -8.40 -34.31 11.86
CA LYS A 376 -8.47 -32.85 11.70
C LYS A 376 -7.36 -32.11 12.45
N GLN A 377 -6.50 -32.83 13.17
CA GLN A 377 -5.34 -32.24 13.84
C GLN A 377 -4.32 -31.77 12.79
N SER A 378 -3.80 -30.56 13.01
CA SER A 378 -2.76 -30.00 12.16
C SER A 378 -1.45 -30.71 12.43
N LEU A 379 -0.73 -31.14 11.38
CA LEU A 379 0.61 -31.70 11.52
C LEU A 379 1.57 -30.72 12.23
N ILE A 380 1.29 -29.42 12.15
CA ILE A 380 2.09 -28.35 12.76
C ILE A 380 1.95 -28.34 14.29
N LEU A 381 0.75 -28.67 14.80
CA LEU A 381 0.49 -28.68 16.24
C LEU A 381 1.18 -29.86 16.92
N ASP A 382 1.22 -31.02 16.29
CA ASP A 382 1.90 -32.22 16.80
C ASP A 382 3.44 -32.10 16.77
N LEU A 383 3.97 -31.17 15.98
CA LEU A 383 5.42 -30.90 15.87
C LEU A 383 5.90 -29.80 16.84
N SER A 384 5.00 -29.16 17.60
CA SER A 384 5.28 -28.05 18.53
C SER A 384 5.39 -28.47 20.01
N THR A 385 5.50 -29.78 20.26
CA THR A 385 5.86 -30.40 21.55
C THR A 385 7.09 -31.25 21.36
#